data_AF-X6LRG5-F1
#
_entry.id   AF-X6LRG5-F1
#
_cell.length_a   1.000
_cell.length_b   1.000
_cell.length_c   1.000
_cell.angle_alpha   90.00
_cell.angle_beta   90.00
_cell.angle_gamma   90.00
#
_symmetry.space_group_name_H-M   'P 1'
#
loop_
_entity.id
_entity.type
_entity.pdbx_description
1 polymer ?
#
loop_
_entity_poly.entity_id
_entity_poly.type
_entity_poly.pdbx_seq_one_letter_code
_entity_poly.pdbx_strand_id
1 'polypeptide(L)'
;CVCVGDGKINKSINKQNSWYEKIQEHKHETSESGADEENNYVPVDAKELCGRLFHTCYMGTKNSSKDTQRRASALAKDIGCYHYEANIDTLVESLMQLFITITGKTPKFKAFGGTSNENLALQNIQVLQTFFFFFFFKSHFDLC
;
A
#
# COMPACT_ATOMS: atom_id res chain seq x y z
N CYS A 1 -9.93 0.33 30.92
CA CYS A 1 -9.34 1.54 31.53
C CYS A 1 -7.86 1.60 31.17
N VAL A 2 -7.48 2.49 30.25
CA VAL A 2 -6.09 2.99 30.18
C VAL A 2 -6.23 4.49 30.34
N CYS A 3 -5.88 4.98 31.53
CA CYS A 3 -5.77 6.41 31.79
C CYS A 3 -4.54 6.90 31.05
N VAL A 4 -4.73 7.70 30.01
CA VAL A 4 -3.65 8.43 29.36
C VAL A 4 -3.64 9.82 29.98
N GLY A 5 -2.59 10.10 30.75
CA GLY A 5 -2.37 11.40 31.38
C GLY A 5 -2.21 12.49 30.32
N ASP A 6 -3.16 13.40 30.31
CA ASP A 6 -3.16 14.61 29.49
C ASP A 6 -2.06 15.56 29.95
N GLY A 7 -1.18 15.96 29.02
CA GLY A 7 -0.29 17.10 29.26
C GLY A 7 1.05 17.08 28.53
N LYS A 8 1.58 15.90 28.17
CA LYS A 8 2.84 15.80 27.38
C LYS A 8 2.64 15.50 25.89
N ILE A 9 1.43 15.09 25.52
CA ILE A 9 1.10 14.68 24.14
C ILE A 9 0.97 15.91 23.22
N ASN A 10 0.51 17.05 23.74
CA ASN A 10 0.23 18.25 22.93
C ASN A 10 1.51 18.88 22.33
N LYS A 11 2.64 18.87 23.06
CA LYS A 11 3.92 19.36 22.53
C LYS A 11 4.54 18.43 21.47
N SER A 12 4.37 17.12 21.61
CA SER A 12 4.89 16.16 20.61
C SER A 12 4.06 16.15 19.34
N ILE A 13 2.72 16.25 19.44
CA ILE A 13 1.83 16.39 18.29
C ILE A 13 2.16 17.66 17.49
N ASN A 14 2.35 18.80 18.16
CA ASN A 14 2.63 20.07 17.47
C ASN A 14 4.00 20.05 16.77
N LYS A 15 5.00 19.35 17.35
CA LYS A 15 6.30 19.14 16.70
C LYS A 15 6.22 18.17 15.52
N GLN A 16 5.36 17.15 15.59
CA GLN A 16 5.13 16.22 14.48
C GLN A 16 4.41 16.91 13.33
N ASN A 17 3.40 17.75 13.60
CA ASN A 17 2.70 18.54 12.59
C ASN A 17 3.65 19.48 11.82
N SER A 18 4.61 20.09 12.52
CA SER A 18 5.64 20.93 11.88
C SER A 18 6.56 20.15 10.93
N TRP A 19 6.89 18.89 11.25
CA TRP A 19 7.64 18.02 10.35
C TRP A 19 6.79 17.57 9.15
N TYR A 20 5.51 17.30 9.35
CA TYR A 20 4.58 16.94 8.27
C TYR A 20 4.35 18.11 7.29
N GLU A 21 4.22 19.33 7.78
CA GLU A 21 4.11 20.54 6.94
C GLU A 21 5.38 20.78 6.11
N LYS A 22 6.57 20.63 6.71
CA LYS A 22 7.85 20.71 5.98
C LYS A 22 8.01 19.64 4.91
N ILE A 23 7.48 18.43 5.13
CA ILE A 23 7.48 17.37 4.13
C ILE A 23 6.50 17.68 2.98
N GLN A 24 5.40 18.40 3.24
CA GLN A 24 4.47 18.83 2.20
C GLN A 24 5.03 19.97 1.34
N GLU A 25 5.71 20.96 1.95
CA GLU A 25 6.43 22.00 1.21
C GLU A 25 7.57 21.40 0.38
N HIS A 26 8.41 20.54 0.95
CA HIS A 26 9.47 19.88 0.19
C HIS A 26 8.95 18.97 -0.92
N LYS A 27 7.76 18.37 -0.79
CA LYS A 27 7.12 17.59 -1.88
C LYS A 27 6.61 18.48 -3.01
N HIS A 28 6.17 19.69 -2.72
CA HIS A 28 5.78 20.65 -3.75
C HIS A 28 7.01 21.17 -4.52
N GLU A 29 8.17 21.23 -3.86
CA GLU A 29 9.45 21.67 -4.45
C GLU A 29 10.21 20.53 -5.17
N THR A 30 10.07 19.28 -4.73
CA THR A 30 10.70 18.10 -5.38
C THR A 30 9.83 17.46 -6.48
N SER A 31 8.59 17.94 -6.66
CA SER A 31 7.80 17.62 -7.87
C SER A 31 8.35 18.30 -9.13
N GLU A 32 9.30 19.23 -8.99
CA GLU A 32 9.99 19.90 -10.10
C GLU A 32 11.45 19.44 -10.30
N SER A 33 11.95 18.48 -9.53
CA SER A 33 13.34 17.98 -9.68
C SER A 33 13.41 16.66 -10.47
N GLY A 34 12.79 16.67 -11.64
CA GLY A 34 13.04 15.71 -12.74
C GLY A 34 13.09 16.43 -14.09
N ALA A 35 13.34 17.74 -14.07
CA ALA A 35 13.22 18.64 -15.21
C ALA A 35 14.53 18.85 -15.97
N ASP A 36 15.38 17.83 -16.06
CA ASP A 36 16.65 17.95 -16.75
C ASP A 36 16.78 16.81 -17.79
N GLU A 37 15.99 16.87 -18.89
CA GLU A 37 16.37 16.50 -20.28
C GLU A 37 15.23 16.54 -21.34
N GLU A 38 13.92 16.71 -21.04
CA GLU A 38 12.84 16.63 -22.06
C GLU A 38 12.02 17.92 -22.25
N ASN A 39 12.59 19.00 -22.78
CA ASN A 39 11.79 20.17 -23.21
C ASN A 39 11.18 20.02 -24.63
N ASN A 40 10.83 18.79 -25.05
CA ASN A 40 10.04 18.55 -26.27
C ASN A 40 9.37 17.17 -26.34
N TYR A 41 9.01 16.56 -25.21
CA TYR A 41 8.21 15.33 -25.27
C TYR A 41 6.73 15.70 -25.44
N VAL A 42 6.24 15.53 -26.67
CA VAL A 42 4.81 15.63 -26.99
C VAL A 42 4.30 14.21 -27.18
N PRO A 43 3.51 13.67 -26.25
CA PRO A 43 2.99 12.31 -26.38
C PRO A 43 2.09 12.23 -27.62
N VAL A 44 2.42 11.31 -28.52
CA VAL A 44 1.69 11.12 -29.78
C VAL A 44 0.53 10.14 -29.58
N ASP A 45 0.66 9.22 -28.63
CA ASP A 45 -0.37 8.26 -28.24
C ASP A 45 -0.66 8.34 -26.74
N ALA A 46 -1.95 8.30 -26.39
CA ALA A 46 -2.40 8.34 -25.00
C ALA A 46 -1.92 7.10 -24.22
N LYS A 47 -1.82 5.94 -24.88
CA LYS A 47 -1.36 4.70 -24.23
C LYS A 47 0.12 4.74 -23.90
N GLU A 48 0.94 5.30 -24.78
CA GLU A 48 2.37 5.54 -24.51
C GLU A 48 2.55 6.43 -23.28
N LEU A 49 1.81 7.54 -23.21
CA LEU A 49 1.81 8.43 -22.05
C LEU A 49 1.38 7.69 -20.78
N CYS A 50 0.29 6.92 -20.83
CA CYS A 50 -0.16 6.11 -19.70
C CYS A 50 0.87 5.05 -19.28
N GLY A 51 1.64 4.50 -20.22
CA GLY A 51 2.76 3.62 -19.93
C GLY A 51 3.86 4.30 -19.11
N ARG A 52 4.13 5.59 -19.33
CA ARG A 52 5.16 6.33 -18.57
C ARG A 52 4.67 6.85 -17.22
N LEU A 53 3.40 7.26 -17.15
CA LEU A 53 2.85 7.94 -15.97
C LEU A 53 2.10 7.03 -15.01
N PHE A 54 1.48 5.96 -15.53
CA PHE A 54 0.56 5.16 -14.75
C PHE A 54 1.14 3.77 -14.51
N HIS A 55 1.34 3.45 -13.24
CA HIS A 55 1.73 2.13 -12.79
C HIS A 55 0.60 1.57 -11.93
N THR A 56 0.13 0.38 -12.28
CA THR A 56 -0.92 -0.31 -11.56
C THR A 56 -0.34 -1.58 -10.92
N CYS A 57 -0.78 -1.90 -9.70
CA CYS A 57 -0.40 -3.12 -9.02
C CYS A 57 -1.66 -3.81 -8.48
N TYR A 58 -1.95 -5.01 -8.99
CA TYR A 58 -2.97 -5.88 -8.42
C TYR A 58 -2.36 -6.71 -7.30
N MET A 59 -2.90 -6.55 -6.09
CA MET A 59 -2.48 -7.28 -4.91
C MET A 59 -3.54 -8.34 -4.57
N GLY A 60 -3.27 -9.58 -4.97
CA GLY A 60 -4.14 -10.73 -4.73
C GLY A 60 -3.93 -11.35 -3.36
N THR A 61 -4.99 -11.96 -2.82
CA THR A 61 -4.97 -12.86 -1.66
C THR A 61 -5.58 -14.21 -2.03
N LYS A 62 -5.51 -15.21 -1.14
CA LYS A 62 -6.15 -16.53 -1.34
C LYS A 62 -7.65 -16.44 -1.58
N ASN A 63 -8.27 -15.39 -1.08
CA ASN A 63 -9.70 -15.14 -1.22
C ASN A 63 -10.05 -14.30 -2.46
N SER A 64 -9.06 -13.78 -3.18
CA SER A 64 -9.26 -13.02 -4.41
C SER A 64 -9.58 -13.97 -5.57
N SER A 65 -10.55 -13.60 -6.41
CA SER A 65 -10.94 -14.43 -7.56
C SER A 65 -10.06 -14.16 -8.78
N LYS A 66 -9.81 -15.20 -9.58
CA LYS A 66 -9.11 -15.09 -10.87
C LYS A 66 -9.80 -14.11 -11.83
N ASP A 67 -11.12 -13.98 -11.72
CA ASP A 67 -11.90 -13.02 -12.51
C ASP A 67 -11.53 -11.57 -12.17
N THR A 68 -11.33 -11.24 -10.89
CA THR A 68 -10.91 -9.88 -10.50
C THR A 68 -9.50 -9.55 -10.98
N GLN A 69 -8.58 -10.51 -10.89
CA GLN A 69 -7.22 -10.38 -11.43
C GLN A 69 -7.23 -10.17 -12.94
N ARG A 70 -7.98 -11.00 -13.68
CA ARG A 70 -8.11 -10.89 -15.13
C ARG A 70 -8.71 -9.55 -15.56
N ARG A 71 -9.71 -9.05 -14.84
CA ARG A 71 -10.32 -7.73 -15.10
C ARG A 71 -9.31 -6.59 -14.87
N ALA A 72 -8.51 -6.66 -13.81
CA ALA A 72 -7.48 -5.66 -13.54
C ALA A 72 -6.41 -5.64 -14.65
N SER A 73 -5.94 -6.81 -15.07
CA SER A 73 -4.97 -6.96 -16.16
C SER A 73 -5.53 -6.47 -17.50
N ALA A 74 -6.78 -6.81 -17.82
CA ALA A 74 -7.46 -6.32 -19.02
C ALA A 74 -7.61 -4.79 -19.02
N LEU A 75 -8.02 -4.21 -17.89
CA LEU A 75 -8.14 -2.76 -17.74
C LEU A 75 -6.79 -2.06 -17.92
N ALA A 76 -5.72 -2.61 -17.34
CA ALA A 76 -4.39 -2.04 -17.49
C ALA A 76 -3.92 -2.09 -18.95
N LYS A 77 -4.21 -3.19 -19.67
CA LYS A 77 -3.92 -3.34 -21.09
C LYS A 77 -4.71 -2.35 -21.96
N ASP A 78 -5.97 -2.11 -21.62
CA ASP A 78 -6.82 -1.17 -22.35
C ASP A 78 -6.32 0.27 -22.18
N ILE A 79 -5.84 0.62 -20.97
CA ILE A 79 -5.23 1.91 -20.65
C ILE A 79 -3.81 2.05 -21.25
N GLY A 80 -3.07 0.94 -21.41
CA GLY A 80 -1.68 0.94 -21.87
C GLY A 80 -0.66 1.21 -20.75
N CYS A 81 -1.04 0.99 -19.50
CA CYS A 81 -0.18 1.24 -18.35
C CYS A 81 0.65 0.01 -17.95
N TYR A 82 1.74 0.21 -17.20
CA TYR A 82 2.47 -0.93 -16.62
C TYR A 82 1.66 -1.56 -15.49
N HIS A 83 1.52 -2.89 -15.54
CA HIS A 83 0.75 -3.67 -14.57
C HIS A 83 1.64 -4.67 -13.84
N TYR A 84 1.59 -4.63 -12.52
CA TYR A 84 2.23 -5.59 -11.63
C TYR A 84 1.17 -6.47 -10.97
N GLU A 85 1.49 -7.75 -10.82
CA GLU A 85 0.64 -8.70 -10.11
C GLU A 85 1.45 -9.27 -8.95
N ALA A 86 0.99 -9.03 -7.72
CA ALA A 86 1.64 -9.49 -6.50
C ALA A 86 0.65 -10.31 -5.66
N ASN A 87 1.15 -11.35 -5.01
CA ASN A 87 0.40 -12.09 -4.01
C ASN A 87 0.94 -11.74 -2.61
N ILE A 88 0.07 -11.22 -1.74
CA ILE A 88 0.44 -10.79 -0.38
C ILE A 88 0.24 -11.88 0.68
N ASP A 89 -0.28 -13.05 0.31
CA ASP A 89 -0.57 -14.16 1.22
C ASP A 89 0.68 -14.60 1.98
N THR A 90 1.84 -14.65 1.32
CA THR A 90 3.10 -15.03 1.95
C THR A 90 3.48 -14.10 3.10
N LEU A 91 3.22 -12.79 2.97
CA LEU A 91 3.47 -11.80 4.02
C LEU A 91 2.51 -12.01 5.20
N VAL A 92 1.22 -12.17 4.89
CA VAL A 92 0.17 -12.40 5.90
C VAL A 92 0.42 -13.71 6.65
N GLU A 93 0.77 -14.79 5.94
CA GLU A 93 1.09 -16.08 6.53
C GLU A 93 2.31 -16.02 7.44
N SER A 94 3.36 -15.32 7.02
CA SER A 94 4.58 -15.19 7.84
C SER A 94 4.27 -14.48 9.17
N LEU A 95 3.48 -13.40 9.12
CA LEU A 95 3.05 -12.70 10.33
C LEU A 95 2.15 -13.57 11.22
N MET A 96 1.27 -14.36 10.60
CA MET A 96 0.42 -15.32 11.30
C MET A 96 1.22 -16.42 11.99
N GLN A 97 2.26 -16.97 11.34
CA GLN A 97 3.14 -17.97 11.94
C GLN A 97 3.92 -17.39 13.12
N LEU A 98 4.38 -16.15 13.02
CA LEU A 98 5.02 -15.45 14.12
C LEU A 98 4.05 -15.29 15.32
N PHE A 99 2.81 -14.88 15.05
CA PHE A 99 1.79 -14.76 16.09
C PHE A 99 1.49 -16.09 16.80
N ILE A 100 1.40 -17.18 16.04
CA ILE A 100 1.19 -18.54 16.57
C ILE A 100 2.38 -18.95 17.44
N THR A 101 3.60 -18.70 17.00
CA THR A 101 4.82 -19.03 17.74
C THR A 101 4.88 -18.32 19.10
N ILE A 102 4.46 -17.04 19.15
CA ILE A 102 4.51 -16.24 20.39
C ILE A 102 3.35 -16.57 21.33
N THR A 103 2.14 -16.78 20.80
CA THR A 103 0.92 -16.86 21.62
C THR A 103 0.39 -18.28 21.82
N GLY A 104 0.86 -19.24 21.02
CA GLY A 104 0.31 -20.60 20.95
C GLY A 104 -1.12 -20.69 20.42
N LYS A 105 -1.70 -19.58 19.93
CA LYS A 105 -3.07 -19.51 19.42
C LYS A 105 -3.08 -19.33 17.91
N THR A 106 -4.03 -19.98 17.24
CA THR A 106 -4.23 -19.88 15.79
C THR A 106 -5.53 -19.10 15.53
N PRO A 107 -5.45 -17.80 15.17
CA PRO A 107 -6.63 -17.03 14.77
C PRO A 107 -7.23 -17.65 13.51
N LYS A 108 -8.56 -17.72 13.44
CA LYS A 108 -9.29 -18.26 12.30
C LYS A 108 -10.28 -17.23 11.74
N PHE A 109 -10.49 -17.25 10.44
CA PHE A 109 -11.59 -16.48 9.85
C PHE A 109 -12.93 -17.02 10.32
N LYS A 110 -13.96 -16.18 10.28
CA LYS A 110 -15.33 -16.58 10.63
C LYS A 110 -15.82 -17.75 9.76
N ALA A 111 -15.42 -17.78 8.50
CA ALA A 111 -15.72 -18.88 7.57
C ALA A 111 -15.17 -20.24 8.02
N PHE A 112 -14.11 -20.26 8.84
CA PHE A 112 -13.50 -21.47 9.39
C PHE A 112 -13.80 -21.68 10.88
N GLY A 113 -14.90 -21.08 11.37
CA GLY A 113 -15.37 -21.24 12.76
C GLY A 113 -14.69 -20.31 13.78
N GLY A 114 -14.00 -19.25 13.34
CA GLY A 114 -13.46 -18.21 14.22
C GLY A 114 -14.50 -17.23 14.74
N THR A 115 -14.13 -16.47 15.76
CA THR A 115 -14.97 -15.41 16.35
C THR A 115 -14.99 -14.15 15.47
N SER A 116 -16.01 -13.29 15.64
CA SER A 116 -16.08 -12.00 14.91
C SER A 116 -14.84 -11.11 15.14
N ASN A 117 -14.26 -11.17 16.35
CA ASN A 117 -13.07 -10.39 16.69
C ASN A 117 -11.82 -10.91 15.98
N GLU A 118 -11.63 -12.23 15.91
CA GLU A 118 -10.53 -12.84 15.16
C GLU A 118 -10.63 -12.52 13.67
N ASN A 119 -11.83 -12.60 13.12
CA ASN A 119 -12.07 -12.26 11.72
C ASN A 119 -11.77 -10.80 11.38
N LEU A 120 -12.09 -9.87 12.27
CA LEU A 120 -11.76 -8.45 12.10
C LEU A 120 -10.25 -8.23 12.22
N ALA A 121 -9.60 -8.86 13.20
CA ALA A 121 -8.15 -8.77 13.38
C ALA A 121 -7.39 -9.29 12.15
N LEU A 122 -7.81 -10.43 11.59
CA LEU A 122 -7.21 -11.00 10.40
C LEU A 122 -7.36 -10.11 9.16
N GLN A 123 -8.54 -9.50 8.97
CA GLN A 123 -8.75 -8.54 7.88
C GLN A 123 -7.89 -7.28 8.06
N ASN A 124 -7.77 -6.78 9.28
CA ASN A 124 -6.92 -5.62 9.56
C ASN A 124 -5.45 -5.93 9.26
N ILE A 125 -4.98 -7.13 9.58
CA ILE A 125 -3.64 -7.58 9.21
C ILE A 125 -3.49 -7.56 7.68
N GLN A 126 -4.42 -8.14 6.92
CA GLN A 126 -4.36 -8.15 5.46
C GLN A 126 -4.27 -6.73 4.89
N VAL A 127 -5.18 -5.83 5.29
CA VAL A 127 -5.21 -4.45 4.78
C VAL A 127 -3.94 -3.68 5.16
N LEU A 128 -3.43 -3.88 6.37
CA LEU A 128 -2.19 -3.22 6.81
C LEU A 128 -0.98 -3.68 6.00
N GLN A 129 -0.88 -4.98 5.69
CA GLN A 129 0.21 -5.50 4.84
C GLN A 129 0.11 -4.96 3.42
N THR A 130 -1.10 -4.88 2.85
CA THR A 130 -1.33 -4.27 1.53
C THR A 130 -0.86 -2.81 1.51
N PHE A 131 -1.22 -2.03 2.53
CA PHE A 131 -0.80 -0.63 2.66
C PHE A 131 0.72 -0.51 2.74
N PHE A 132 1.36 -1.30 3.61
CA PHE A 132 2.81 -1.29 3.74
C PHE A 132 3.51 -1.66 2.43
N PHE A 133 3.04 -2.72 1.76
CA PHE A 133 3.59 -3.17 0.48
C PHE A 133 3.43 -2.09 -0.60
N PHE A 134 2.28 -1.44 -0.67
CA PHE A 134 2.06 -0.32 -1.59
C PHE A 134 3.02 0.84 -1.34
N PHE A 135 3.24 1.22 -0.08
CA PHE A 135 4.21 2.26 0.26
C PHE A 135 5.64 1.88 -0.11
N PHE A 136 6.05 0.65 0.19
CA PHE A 136 7.35 0.13 -0.21
C PHE A 136 7.53 0.14 -1.74
N PHE A 137 6.49 -0.30 -2.46
CA PHE A 137 6.46 -0.28 -3.92
C PHE A 137 6.60 1.16 -4.44
N LYS A 138 5.80 2.10 -3.94
CA LYS A 138 5.89 3.52 -4.29
C LYS A 138 7.29 4.09 -4.05
N SER A 139 7.88 3.83 -2.90
CA SER A 139 9.24 4.29 -2.58
C SER A 139 10.30 3.72 -3.51
N HIS A 140 10.11 2.51 -4.04
CA HIS A 140 11.02 1.96 -5.05
C HIS A 140 10.94 2.73 -6.38
N PHE A 141 9.75 3.16 -6.82
CA PHE A 141 9.63 3.98 -8.04
C PHE A 141 10.15 5.40 -7.86
N ASP A 142 10.11 5.95 -6.64
CA ASP A 142 10.67 7.28 -6.36
C ASP A 142 12.21 7.29 -6.29
N LEU A 143 12.86 6.12 -6.21
CA LEU A 143 14.32 5.97 -6.18
C LEU A 143 14.95 5.70 -7.56
N CYS A 144 14.15 5.47 -8.59
CA CYS A 144 14.59 5.21 -9.97
C CYS A 144 14.22 6.40 -10.87
#